data_AF-A0A926XIG8-F1
#
_entry.id   AF-A0A926XIG8-F1
#
_cell.length_a   1.000
_cell.length_b   1.000
_cell.length_c   1.000
_cell.angle_alpha   90.00
_cell.angle_beta   90.00
_cell.angle_gamma   90.00
#
_symmetry.space_group_name_H-M   'P 1'
#
loop_
_entity.id
_entity.type
_entity.pdbx_description
1 polymer ?
#
loop_
_entity_poly.entity_id
_entity_poly.type
_entity_poly.pdbx_seq_one_letter_code
_entity_poly.pdbx_strand_id
1 'polypeptide(L)' 'MQVKTHPLNVTVLTVLVLAGFIGIASILLALVSSSSLYSSTHPVVIPWIGEQHRCETSGRTWREESEEECLDYEHSAEF' A
#
# COMPACT_ATOMS: atom_id res chain seq x y z
N MET A 1 36.89 10.12 42.45
CA MET A 1 36.05 10.84 41.47
C MET A 1 34.59 10.57 41.83
N GLN A 2 33.86 11.57 42.32
CA GLN A 2 32.44 11.44 42.66
C GLN A 2 31.62 11.97 41.49
N VAL A 3 30.86 11.09 40.82
CA VAL A 3 29.95 11.46 39.74
C VAL A 3 28.72 12.08 40.38
N LYS A 4 28.57 13.40 40.26
CA LYS A 4 27.42 14.14 40.76
C LYS A 4 26.26 13.94 39.79
N THR A 5 25.37 12.99 40.10
CA THR A 5 24.13 12.81 39.35
C THR A 5 23.14 13.91 39.74
N HIS A 6 22.78 14.75 38.77
CA HIS A 6 21.69 15.72 38.94
C HIS A 6 20.35 14.97 39.01
N PRO A 7 19.43 15.36 39.90
CA PRO A 7 18.10 14.74 39.93
C PRO A 7 17.41 15.03 38.60
N LEU A 8 17.10 13.98 37.84
CA LEU A 8 16.30 14.11 36.63
C LEU A 8 14.93 14.67 37.04
N ASN A 9 14.59 15.84 36.49
CA ASN A 9 13.30 16.46 36.72
C ASN A 9 12.20 15.58 36.10
N VAL A 10 11.09 15.38 36.83
CA VAL A 10 9.93 14.61 36.37
C VAL A 10 9.44 15.10 35.00
N THR A 11 9.51 16.41 34.73
CA THR A 11 9.17 16.99 33.43
C THR A 11 10.06 16.48 32.29
N VAL A 12 11.36 16.28 32.55
CA VAL A 12 12.31 15.77 31.56
C VAL A 12 12.02 14.29 31.27
N LEU A 13 11.71 13.52 32.31
CA LEU A 13 11.33 12.12 32.17
C LEU A 13 10.04 11.96 31.36
N THR A 14 9.03 12.80 31.61
CA THR A 14 7.76 12.75 30.86
C THR A 14 7.95 13.10 29.38
N VAL A 15 8.83 14.06 29.06
CA VAL A 15 9.12 14.43 27.66
C VAL A 15 9.83 13.29 26.93
N LEU A 16 10.79 12.62 27.58
CA LEU A 16 11.49 11.47 27.00
C LEU A 16 10.53 10.31 26.70
N VAL A 17 9.60 10.02 27.61
CA VAL A 17 8.59 8.97 27.43
C VAL A 17 7.66 9.32 26.26
N LEU A 18 7.14 10.55 26.20
CA LEU A 18 6.27 11.00 25.12
C LEU A 18 6.95 10.93 23.74
N ALA A 19 8.21 11.37 23.65
CA ALA A 19 8.99 11.29 22.42
C ALA A 19 9.18 9.85 21.95
N GLY A 20 9.44 8.92 22.89
CA GLY A 20 9.54 7.49 22.61
C GLY A 20 8.23 6.91 22.05
N PHE A 21 7.08 7.24 22.66
CA PHE A 21 5.78 6.80 22.18
C PHE A 21 5.47 7.29 20.77
N ILE A 22 5.76 8.56 20.48
CA ILE A 22 5.55 9.14 19.14
C ILE A 22 6.42 8.41 18.11
N GLY A 23 7.69 8.17 18.41
CA GLY A 23 8.60 7.46 17.50
C GLY A 23 8.14 6.03 17.19
N ILE A 24 7.73 5.27 18.21
CA ILE A 24 7.21 3.91 18.03
C ILE A 24 5.92 3.93 17.20
N ALA A 25 5.00 4.85 17.48
CA ALA A 25 3.77 4.99 16.71
C ALA A 25 4.03 5.31 15.23
N SER A 26 5.01 6.19 14.93
CA SER A 26 5.41 6.49 13.56
C SER A 26 5.99 5.27 12.82
N ILE A 27 6.80 4.45 13.51
CA ILE A 27 7.36 3.22 12.91
C ILE A 27 6.24 2.21 12.61
N LEU A 28 5.30 2.02 13.53
CA LEU A 28 4.16 1.13 13.33
C LEU A 28 3.27 1.60 12.17
N LEU A 29 3.02 2.91 12.07
CA LEU A 29 2.25 3.48 10.97
C LEU A 29 2.95 3.31 9.61
N ALA A 30 4.27 3.48 9.57
CA ALA A 30 5.06 3.25 8.37
C ALA A 30 4.97 1.78 7.92
N LEU A 31 5.07 0.82 8.86
CA LEU A 31 4.96 -0.61 8.58
C LEU A 31 3.59 -0.99 7.99
N VAL A 32 2.50 -0.43 8.53
CA VAL A 32 1.14 -0.65 7.99
C VAL A 32 0.95 0.02 6.63
N SER A 33 1.58 1.17 6.40
CA SER A 33 1.50 1.86 5.12
C SER A 33 2.29 1.15 4.02
N SER A 34 3.35 0.42 4.37
CA SER A 34 4.16 -0.35 3.41
C SER A 34 3.52 -1.64 2.90
N SER A 35 2.41 -2.11 3.49
CA SER A 35 1.64 -3.22 2.93
C SER A 35 0.68 -2.72 1.84
N SER A 36 1.21 -2.20 0.73
CA SER A 36 0.46 -2.27 -0.53
C SER A 36 0.52 -3.73 -0.98
N LEU A 37 -0.49 -4.52 -0.61
CA LEU A 37 -0.83 -5.77 -1.29
C LEU A 37 -1.30 -5.41 -2.70
N TYR A 38 -0.39 -4.90 -3.53
CA TYR A 38 -0.62 -4.80 -4.96
C TYR A 38 -0.49 -6.23 -5.46
N SER A 39 -1.60 -6.97 -5.37
CA SER A 39 -1.77 -8.18 -6.16
C SER A 39 -1.56 -7.72 -7.59
N SER A 40 -0.41 -8.09 -8.17
CA SER A 40 -0.08 -7.78 -9.54
C SER A 40 -0.94 -8.66 -10.43
N THR A 41 -2.25 -8.40 -10.44
CA THR A 41 -3.13 -9.01 -11.40
C THR A 41 -2.73 -8.42 -12.74
N HIS A 42 -2.02 -9.21 -13.53
CA HIS A 42 -1.65 -8.89 -14.90
C HIS A 42 -2.80 -9.31 -15.80
N PRO A 43 -3.75 -8.40 -16.14
CA PRO A 43 -4.86 -8.77 -17.00
C PRO A 43 -4.36 -9.15 -18.39
N VAL A 44 -5.05 -10.08 -19.03
CA VAL A 44 -4.77 -10.51 -20.40
C VAL A 44 -5.67 -9.74 -21.36
N VAL A 45 -5.06 -9.20 -22.44
CA VAL A 45 -5.79 -8.50 -23.51
C VAL A 45 -6.48 -9.51 -24.43
N ILE A 46 -7.70 -9.20 -24.85
CA ILE A 46 -8.51 -10.08 -25.70
C ILE A 46 -8.59 -9.51 -27.12
N PRO A 47 -7.75 -10.01 -28.04
CA PRO A 47 -7.56 -9.36 -29.34
C PRO A 47 -8.77 -9.44 -30.28
N TRP A 48 -9.76 -10.32 -30.01
CA TRP A 48 -10.95 -10.48 -30.86
C TRP A 48 -12.18 -9.66 -30.40
N ILE A 49 -12.05 -8.92 -29.30
CA ILE A 49 -13.09 -8.01 -28.79
C ILE A 49 -12.57 -6.57 -28.88
N GLY A 50 -12.93 -5.88 -29.95
CA GLY A 50 -12.61 -4.46 -30.17
C GLY A 50 -13.76 -3.50 -29.86
N GLU A 51 -14.83 -3.98 -29.23
CA GLU A 51 -16.02 -3.18 -28.92
C GLU A 51 -16.32 -3.26 -27.42
N GLN A 52 -16.48 -2.10 -26.78
CA GLN A 52 -16.81 -1.97 -25.35
C GLN A 52 -18.04 -2.80 -24.96
N HIS A 53 -19.14 -2.66 -25.70
CA HIS A 53 -20.38 -3.39 -25.40
C HIS A 53 -20.17 -4.91 -25.39
N ARG A 54 -19.38 -5.44 -26.33
CA ARG A 54 -19.06 -6.87 -26.40
C ARG A 54 -18.16 -7.30 -25.24
N CYS A 55 -17.24 -6.44 -24.81
CA CYS A 55 -16.41 -6.67 -23.65
C CYS A 55 -17.24 -6.79 -22.37
N GLU A 56 -18.11 -5.81 -22.12
CA GLU A 56 -18.96 -5.76 -20.93
C GLU A 56 -19.98 -6.90 -20.90
N THR A 57 -20.57 -7.26 -22.05
CA THR A 57 -21.50 -8.40 -22.16
C THR A 57 -20.82 -9.73 -21.82
N SER A 58 -19.51 -9.85 -22.04
CA SER A 58 -18.74 -11.05 -21.68
C SER A 58 -18.34 -11.11 -20.20
N GLY A 59 -18.71 -10.11 -19.39
CA GLY A 59 -18.34 -10.01 -17.98
C GLY A 59 -16.92 -9.51 -17.73
N ARG A 60 -16.31 -8.89 -18.75
CA ARG A 60 -14.92 -8.43 -18.74
C ARG A 60 -14.85 -6.90 -18.67
N THR A 61 -13.67 -6.35 -18.43
CA THR A 61 -13.51 -4.91 -18.19
C THR A 61 -12.92 -4.22 -19.42
N TRP A 62 -13.55 -3.14 -19.83
CA TRP A 62 -13.04 -2.23 -20.86
C TRP A 62 -12.07 -1.22 -20.24
N ARG A 63 -10.91 -1.00 -20.87
CA ARG A 63 -9.94 0.03 -20.48
C ARG A 63 -9.82 1.05 -21.61
N GLU A 64 -9.94 2.33 -21.25
CA GLU A 64 -9.78 3.48 -22.17
C GLU A 64 -8.45 4.23 -21.94
N GLU A 65 -7.73 3.93 -20.86
CA GLU A 65 -6.64 4.79 -20.35
C GLU A 65 -5.31 4.70 -21.13
N SER A 66 -5.07 3.62 -21.88
CA SER A 66 -3.83 3.44 -22.67
C SER A 66 -4.08 3.06 -24.12
N GLU A 67 -4.94 2.08 -24.33
CA GLU A 67 -5.45 1.62 -25.62
C GLU A 67 -6.88 1.14 -25.37
N GLU A 68 -7.79 1.31 -26.34
CA GLU A 68 -9.17 0.80 -26.27
C GLU A 68 -9.14 -0.73 -26.29
N GLU A 69 -9.06 -1.35 -25.11
CA GLU A 69 -8.82 -2.79 -24.97
C GLU A 69 -9.77 -3.46 -23.98
N CYS A 70 -10.11 -4.71 -24.28
CA CYS A 70 -10.88 -5.57 -23.39
C CYS A 70 -9.94 -6.47 -22.57
N LEU A 71 -10.09 -6.41 -21.25
CA LEU A 71 -9.18 -7.05 -20.29
C LEU A 71 -9.86 -8.19 -19.54
N ASP A 72 -9.17 -9.34 -19.52
CA ASP A 72 -9.50 -10.49 -18.70
C ASP A 72 -8.68 -10.46 -17.41
N TYR A 73 -9.36 -10.30 -16.28
CA TYR A 73 -8.77 -10.34 -14.94
C TYR A 73 -8.90 -11.71 -14.27
N GLU A 74 -9.63 -12.65 -14.88
CA GLU A 74 -9.85 -14.00 -14.35
C GLU A 74 -8.61 -14.89 -14.54
N HIS A 75 -7.75 -14.53 -15.50
CA HIS A 75 -6.53 -15.24 -15.82
C HIS A 75 -5.32 -14.36 -15.47
N SER A 76 -4.52 -14.78 -14.48
CA SER A 76 -3.20 -14.20 -14.25
C SER A 76 -2.22 -14.76 -15.27
N ALA A 77 -1.33 -13.91 -15.80
CA ALA A 77 -0.14 -14.37 -16.52
C ALA A 77 0.87 -15.13 -15.62
N GLU A 78 0.59 -15.22 -14.32
CA GLU A 78 1.30 -16.11 -13.41
C GLU A 78 0.75 -17.52 -13.57
N PHE A 79 1.57 -18.34 -14.23
CA PHE A 79 1.37 -19.75 -14.57
C PHE A 79 1.25 -20.66 -13.33
#